data_AF-A0AAE3AXI6-F1
#
_entry.id   AF-A0AAE3AXI6-F1
#
_cell.length_a   1.000
_cell.length_b   1.000
_cell.length_c   1.000
_cell.angle_alpha   90.00
_cell.angle_beta   90.00
_cell.angle_gamma   90.00
#
_symmetry.space_group_name_H-M   'P 1'
#
loop_
_entity.id
_entity.type
_entity.pdbx_description
1 polymer ?
#
loop_
_entity_poly.entity_id
_entity_poly.type
_entity_poly.pdbx_seq_one_letter_code
_entity_poly.pdbx_strand_id
1 'polypeptide(L)'
;MKVSFRIGGRPSAELASKTPEEALRNNLQLAKWELDNAYAGFEYATDPDLIDCYIFQLNAAMKRYRYLLNQWNGLDKVSAGDV
;
A
#
# COMPACT_ATOMS: atom_id res chain seq x y z
N MET A 1 9.35 19.43 21.69
CA MET A 1 9.77 18.09 21.23
C MET A 1 9.51 18.00 19.73
N LYS A 2 10.54 17.81 18.89
CA LYS A 2 10.40 17.60 17.44
C LYS A 2 10.37 16.10 17.19
N VAL A 3 9.18 15.49 17.17
CA VAL A 3 9.01 14.11 16.74
C VAL A 3 9.18 14.07 15.22
N SER A 4 10.33 13.58 14.78
CA SER A 4 10.64 13.38 13.36
C SER A 4 10.03 12.06 12.93
N PHE A 5 8.77 12.07 12.50
CA PHE A 5 8.16 10.95 11.78
C PHE A 5 8.86 10.81 10.43
N ARG A 6 9.90 9.98 10.37
CA ARG A 6 10.50 9.55 9.11
C ARG A 6 9.72 8.35 8.59
N ILE A 7 8.48 8.58 8.20
CA ILE A 7 7.84 7.67 7.24
C ILE A 7 8.67 7.88 5.97
N GLY A 8 9.37 6.83 5.52
CA GLY A 8 10.24 6.90 4.34
C GLY A 8 9.49 7.58 3.19
N GLY A 9 10.17 8.31 2.31
CA GLY A 9 9.50 9.06 1.24
C GLY A 9 8.51 8.16 0.49
N ARG A 10 7.30 8.68 0.21
CA ARG A 10 6.26 7.97 -0.54
C ARG A 10 6.90 7.38 -1.80
N PRO A 11 6.84 6.04 -2.00
CA PRO A 11 7.42 5.45 -3.20
C PRO A 11 6.74 6.09 -4.41
N SER A 12 7.54 6.62 -5.34
CA SER A 12 7.04 7.36 -6.50
C SER A 12 6.19 6.41 -7.35
N ALA A 13 4.86 6.53 -7.24
CA ALA A 13 3.91 5.82 -8.07
C ALA A 13 3.96 6.32 -9.53
N GLU A 14 4.50 7.52 -9.74
CA GLU A 14 4.69 8.15 -11.04
C GLU A 14 6.16 8.08 -11.44
N LEU A 15 6.55 7.03 -12.16
CA LEU A 15 7.51 7.15 -13.26
C LEU A 15 7.54 5.84 -14.08
N ALA A 16 6.84 5.83 -15.21
CA ALA A 16 7.08 4.98 -16.38
C ALA A 16 7.57 3.54 -16.08
N SER A 17 6.75 2.71 -15.44
CA SER A 17 6.98 1.26 -15.43
C SER A 17 6.90 0.75 -16.85
N LYS A 18 7.95 0.09 -17.34
CA LYS A 18 8.01 -0.38 -18.73
C LYS A 18 7.19 -1.66 -18.93
N THR A 19 6.94 -2.41 -17.85
CA THR A 19 6.17 -3.66 -17.87
C THR A 19 5.02 -3.64 -16.86
N PRO A 20 3.94 -4.41 -17.10
CA PRO A 20 2.81 -4.52 -16.18
C PRO A 20 3.20 -5.15 -14.83
N GLU A 21 4.21 -6.01 -14.79
CA GLU A 21 4.74 -6.63 -13.57
C GLU A 21 5.45 -5.59 -12.68
N GLU A 22 6.29 -4.73 -13.26
CA GLU A 22 6.93 -3.62 -12.54
C GLU A 22 5.88 -2.66 -11.97
N ALA A 23 4.84 -2.36 -12.76
CA ALA A 23 3.71 -1.54 -12.32
C ALA A 23 3.01 -2.17 -11.10
N LEU A 24 2.75 -3.47 -11.15
CA LEU A 24 2.11 -4.20 -10.06
C LEU A 24 2.96 -4.22 -8.79
N ARG A 25 4.27 -4.44 -8.93
CA ARG A 25 5.23 -4.39 -7.82
C ARG A 25 5.30 -3.00 -7.18
N ASN A 26 5.35 -1.94 -7.98
CA ASN A 26 5.33 -0.56 -7.49
C ASN A 26 4.02 -0.25 -6.75
N ASN A 27 2.88 -0.69 -7.29
CA ASN A 27 1.58 -0.54 -6.63
C ASN A 27 1.51 -1.30 -5.30
N LEU A 28 2.10 -2.49 -5.19
CA LEU A 28 2.19 -3.24 -3.94
C LEU A 28 3.03 -2.50 -2.89
N GLN A 29 4.18 -1.95 -3.29
CA GLN A 29 5.03 -1.15 -2.41
C GLN A 29 4.32 0.12 -1.93
N LEU A 30 3.58 0.78 -2.82
CA LEU A 30 2.77 1.94 -2.48
C LEU A 30 1.66 1.59 -1.49
N ALA A 31 0.90 0.53 -1.74
CA ALA A 31 -0.18 0.10 -0.86
C ALA A 31 0.36 -0.29 0.53
N LYS A 32 1.54 -0.93 0.60
CA LYS A 32 2.22 -1.20 1.87
C LYS A 32 2.64 0.08 2.59
N TRP A 33 3.21 1.05 1.86
CA TRP A 33 3.57 2.34 2.42
C TRP A 33 2.36 3.11 2.96
N GLU A 34 1.23 3.09 2.23
CA GLU A 34 -0.03 3.71 2.66
C GLU A 34 -0.56 3.06 3.94
N LEU A 35 -0.45 1.74 4.07
CA LEU A 35 -0.77 1.01 5.30
C LEU A 35 0.10 1.46 6.47
N ASP A 36 1.43 1.42 6.31
CA ASP A 36 2.37 1.80 7.38
C ASP A 36 2.15 3.26 7.80
N ASN A 37 1.86 4.15 6.85
CA ASN A 37 1.57 5.55 7.11
C ASN A 37 0.25 5.76 7.87
N ALA A 38 -0.82 5.04 7.47
CA ALA A 38 -2.10 5.11 8.18
C ALA A 38 -2.01 4.50 9.59
N TYR A 39 -1.24 3.42 9.76
CA TYR A 39 -0.95 2.84 11.08
C TYR A 39 -0.20 3.83 11.98
N ALA A 40 0.83 4.47 11.46
CA ALA A 40 1.55 5.51 12.19
C ALA A 40 0.65 6.70 12.53
N GLY A 41 -0.26 7.11 11.64
CA GLY A 41 -1.24 8.16 11.96
C GLY A 41 -2.21 7.75 13.06
N PHE A 42 -2.71 6.51 13.01
CA PHE A 42 -3.64 5.96 14.00
C PHE A 42 -3.04 5.89 15.40
N GLU A 43 -1.76 5.53 15.54
CA GLU A 43 -1.08 5.37 16.83
C GLU A 43 -1.10 6.67 17.68
N TYR A 44 -1.08 7.84 17.04
CA TYR A 44 -1.04 9.13 17.72
C TYR A 44 -2.35 9.91 17.60
N ALA A 45 -3.37 9.35 16.95
CA ALA A 45 -4.68 9.96 16.83
C ALA A 45 -5.40 9.90 18.18
N THR A 46 -5.74 11.07 18.72
CA THR A 46 -6.54 11.18 19.96
C THR A 46 -7.96 11.67 19.72
N ASP A 47 -8.21 12.25 18.55
CA ASP A 47 -9.51 12.76 18.16
C ASP A 47 -10.38 11.61 17.62
N PRO A 48 -11.62 11.45 18.09
CA PRO A 48 -12.48 10.35 17.69
C PRO A 48 -12.80 10.32 16.19
N ASP A 49 -12.96 11.47 15.54
CA ASP A 49 -13.22 11.55 14.11
C ASP A 49 -11.97 11.17 13.30
N LEU A 50 -10.78 11.54 13.78
CA LEU A 50 -9.51 11.12 13.18
C LEU A 50 -9.26 9.62 13.37
N ILE A 51 -9.59 9.06 14.53
CA ILE A 51 -9.51 7.62 14.79
C ILE A 51 -10.36 6.85 13.77
N ASP A 52 -11.61 7.27 13.57
CA ASP A 52 -12.50 6.67 12.58
C ASP A 52 -11.97 6.84 11.15
N CYS A 53 -11.45 8.03 10.81
CA CYS A 53 -10.82 8.29 9.51
C CYS A 53 -9.69 7.28 9.22
N TYR A 54 -8.80 7.07 10.18
CA TYR A 54 -7.70 6.12 10.05
C TYR A 54 -8.16 4.66 9.99
N ILE A 55 -9.24 4.29 10.70
CA ILE A 55 -9.85 2.95 10.57
C ILE A 55 -10.35 2.71 9.14
N PHE A 56 -11.04 3.68 8.54
CA PHE A 56 -11.49 3.57 7.16
C PHE A 56 -10.31 3.57 6.17
N GLN A 57 -9.28 4.37 6.42
CA GLN A 57 -8.09 4.43 5.60
C GLN A 57 -7.30 3.12 5.61
N LEU A 58 -7.09 2.52 6.80
CA LEU A 58 -6.45 1.22 6.96
C LEU A 58 -7.23 0.11 6.25
N ASN A 59 -8.55 0.08 6.42
CA ASN A 59 -9.41 -0.89 5.73
C ASN A 59 -9.35 -0.76 4.21
N ALA A 60 -9.36 0.47 3.69
CA ALA A 60 -9.25 0.73 2.26
C ALA A 60 -7.87 0.30 1.71
N ALA A 61 -6.80 0.68 2.39
CA ALA A 61 -5.43 0.30 2.00
C ALA A 61 -5.21 -1.22 2.06
N MET A 62 -5.76 -1.90 3.08
CA MET A 62 -5.66 -3.35 3.21
C MET A 62 -6.44 -4.08 2.11
N LYS A 63 -7.64 -3.60 1.76
CA LYS A 63 -8.41 -4.14 0.62
C LYS A 63 -7.65 -3.98 -0.69
N ARG A 64 -7.04 -2.81 -0.92
CA ARG A 64 -6.20 -2.53 -2.10
C ARG A 64 -4.99 -3.46 -2.15
N TYR A 65 -4.27 -3.61 -1.03
CA TYR A 65 -3.12 -4.51 -0.94
C TYR A 65 -3.50 -5.96 -1.25
N ARG A 66 -4.61 -6.45 -0.68
CA ARG A 66 -5.10 -7.82 -0.94
C ARG A 66 -5.52 -8.03 -2.40
N TYR A 67 -6.15 -7.04 -3.01
CA TYR A 67 -6.47 -7.09 -4.45
C TYR A 67 -5.20 -7.22 -5.31
N LEU A 68 -4.19 -6.40 -5.05
CA LEU A 68 -2.91 -6.43 -5.79
C LEU A 68 -2.16 -7.75 -5.57
N LEU A 69 -2.19 -8.32 -4.36
CA LEU A 69 -1.62 -9.64 -4.08
C LEU A 69 -2.32 -10.75 -4.87
N ASN A 70 -3.65 -10.70 -4.97
CA ASN A 70 -4.39 -11.67 -5.77
C ASN A 70 -4.06 -11.53 -7.26
N GLN A 71 -3.87 -10.31 -7.76
CA GLN A 71 -3.38 -10.10 -9.13
C GLN A 71 -1.97 -10.65 -9.34
N TRP A 72 -1.07 -10.48 -8.37
CA TRP A 72 0.29 -11.00 -8.44
C TRP A 72 0.30 -12.53 -8.48
N ASN A 73 -0.44 -13.17 -7.57
CA ASN A 73 -0.58 -14.63 -7.53
C ASN A 73 -1.30 -15.18 -8.78
N GLY A 74 -2.25 -14.42 -9.33
CA GLY A 74 -2.92 -14.76 -10.59
C GLY A 74 -1.99 -14.67 -11.80
N LEU A 75 -1.09 -13.69 -11.83
CA LEU A 75 -0.04 -13.57 -12.85
C LEU A 75 0.89 -14.78 -12.84
N ASP A 76 1.30 -15.23 -11.65
CA ASP A 76 2.18 -16.40 -11.47
C ASP A 76 1.56 -17.67 -12.07
N LYS A 77 0.24 -17.85 -11.86
CA LYS A 77 -0.53 -18.99 -12.38
C LYS A 77 -0.67 -18.99 -13.91
N VAL A 78 -0.69 -17.82 -14.55
CA VAL A 78 -0.73 -17.71 -16.03
C VAL A 78 0.62 -18.06 -16.63
N SER A 79 1.74 -17.75 -15.96
CA SER A 79 3.08 -18.11 -16.46
C SER A 79 3.40 -19.60 -16.38
N ALA A 80 2.74 -20.33 -15.47
CA ALA A 80 2.96 -21.77 -15.27
C ALA A 80 2.06 -22.68 -16.12
N GLY A 81 1.25 -22.10 -17.02
CA GLY A 81 0.20 -22.81 -17.77
C GLY A 81 0.51 -23.15 -19.23
N ASP A 82 1.67 -22.75 -19.77
CA ASP A 82 2.03 -22.97 -21.18
C ASP A 82 3.28 -23.86 -21.33
N VAL A 83 3.15 -25.17 -21.06
CA VAL A 83 3.93 -26.28 -21.68
C VAL A 83 3.06 -27.53 -21.78
#